data_AF-A0AAU9IG51-F1
#
_entry.id   AF-A0AAU9IG51-F1
#
_cell.length_a   1.000
_cell.length_b   1.000
_cell.length_c   1.000
_cell.angle_alpha   90.00
_cell.angle_beta   90.00
_cell.angle_gamma   90.00
#
_symmetry.space_group_name_H-M   'P 1'
#
loop_
_entity.id
_entity.type
_entity.pdbx_description
1 polymer ?
#
loop_
_entity_poly.entity_id
_entity_poly.type
_entity_poly.pdbx_seq_one_letter_code
_entity_poly.pdbx_strand_id
1 'polypeptide(L)'
;MSGFKDQIFIFLMLGIGVLGLCVCIMIPFWYSTVKIESDLWNNLRTNVYEHYFELKQSLIDRLKCIHSQNEISISKNNPSNKSFTYKNYWKYIWRIFVYFIVVALFSIINIAYLYKKCTDYLSYRPEIIKELIRGQFFLNLIAIASTNSQLERWGLPLANYIPNEYFLVNSLPTFQNYIKNVERSRLILRDHKYLPILSEKFKRLFFEQENDPNWYYFDYGAFAAEDIINFDSYSVTYSNLDTNFWLFWIVNLEESARTYRDFSIEIDGYSQSVIEDQVKIITMAFVVFAMSSGFIYFLLYFQFFRKEKHYLRKINSIMKIIP
;
A
#
# COMPACT_ATOMS: atom_id res chain seq x y z
N MET A 1 16.22 -3.88 3.35
CA MET A 1 15.08 -3.96 2.39
C MET A 1 14.15 -5.16 2.66
N SER A 2 14.64 -6.33 3.10
CA SER A 2 13.78 -7.48 3.49
C SER A 2 12.88 -7.17 4.69
N GLY A 3 13.45 -6.65 5.78
CA GLY A 3 12.71 -6.43 7.03
C GLY A 3 11.47 -5.51 6.91
N PHE A 4 11.46 -4.55 5.99
CA PHE A 4 10.29 -3.68 5.76
C PHE A 4 9.16 -4.40 5.01
N LYS A 5 9.49 -5.22 4.02
CA LYS A 5 8.51 -6.07 3.34
C LYS A 5 7.92 -7.08 4.32
N ASP A 6 8.76 -7.63 5.19
CA ASP A 6 8.35 -8.59 6.21
C ASP A 6 7.40 -7.95 7.22
N GLN A 7 7.67 -6.71 7.68
CA GLN A 7 6.77 -5.98 8.57
C GLN A 7 5.41 -5.68 7.92
N ILE A 8 5.39 -5.17 6.69
CA ILE A 8 4.13 -4.90 5.96
C ILE A 8 3.33 -6.20 5.78
N PHE A 9 4.01 -7.29 5.44
CA PHE A 9 3.40 -8.61 5.30
C PHE A 9 2.83 -9.13 6.62
N ILE A 10 3.54 -8.96 7.74
CA ILE A 10 3.07 -9.33 9.07
C ILE A 10 1.81 -8.53 9.46
N PHE A 11 1.78 -7.22 9.20
CA PHE A 11 0.61 -6.40 9.47
C PHE A 11 -0.60 -6.78 8.60
N LEU A 12 -0.38 -7.09 7.32
CA LEU A 12 -1.41 -7.64 6.43
C LEU A 12 -1.96 -8.96 6.97
N MET A 13 -1.08 -9.88 7.39
CA MET A 13 -1.48 -11.18 7.93
C MET A 13 -2.24 -11.04 9.26
N LEU A 14 -1.85 -10.10 10.13
CA LEU A 14 -2.59 -9.76 11.34
C LEU A 14 -3.99 -9.20 11.03
N GLY A 15 -4.10 -8.28 10.05
CA GLY A 15 -5.38 -7.72 9.61
C GLY A 15 -6.32 -8.80 9.04
N ILE A 16 -5.79 -9.68 8.18
CA ILE A 16 -6.52 -10.84 7.66
C ILE A 16 -6.91 -11.79 8.80
N GLY A 17 -6.03 -12.00 9.78
CA GLY A 17 -6.29 -12.86 10.95
C GLY A 17 -7.45 -12.35 11.80
N VAL A 18 -7.51 -11.04 12.09
CA VAL A 18 -8.61 -10.42 12.84
C VAL A 18 -9.93 -10.53 12.05
N LEU A 19 -9.90 -10.27 10.74
CA LEU A 19 -11.09 -10.44 9.89
C LEU A 19 -11.54 -11.91 9.83
N GLY A 20 -10.61 -12.85 9.72
CA GLY A 20 -10.87 -14.28 9.76
C GLY A 20 -11.53 -14.71 11.07
N LEU A 21 -11.03 -14.22 12.21
CA LEU A 21 -11.65 -14.45 13.52
C LEU A 21 -13.09 -13.94 13.59
N CYS A 22 -13.36 -12.72 13.11
CA CYS A 22 -14.71 -12.19 13.06
C CYS A 22 -15.65 -13.07 12.22
N VAL A 23 -15.20 -13.55 11.06
CA VAL A 23 -15.98 -14.46 10.20
C VAL A 23 -16.19 -15.82 10.88
N CYS A 24 -15.15 -16.40 11.48
CA CYS A 24 -15.23 -17.66 12.21
C CYS A 24 -16.21 -17.60 13.39
N ILE A 25 -16.40 -16.45 14.03
CA ILE A 25 -17.40 -16.27 15.09
C ILE A 25 -18.81 -16.09 14.51
N MET A 26 -18.95 -15.42 13.35
CA MET A 26 -20.27 -15.20 12.72
C MET A 26 -20.89 -16.48 12.14
N ILE A 27 -20.10 -17.35 11.52
CA ILE A 27 -20.58 -18.58 10.86
C ILE A 27 -21.39 -19.49 11.80
N PRO A 28 -20.89 -19.91 12.98
CA PRO A 28 -21.63 -20.79 13.88
C PRO A 28 -22.87 -20.11 14.45
N PHE A 29 -22.84 -18.79 14.67
CA PHE A 29 -24.01 -18.02 15.10
C PHE A 29 -25.10 -18.00 14.02
N TRP A 30 -24.71 -17.78 12.77
CA TRP A 30 -25.63 -17.83 11.63
C TRP A 30 -26.24 -19.23 11.48
N TYR A 31 -25.40 -20.28 11.49
CA TYR A 31 -25.86 -21.67 11.39
C TYR A 31 -26.83 -22.03 12.51
N SER A 32 -26.53 -21.64 13.76
CA SER A 32 -27.42 -21.87 14.91
C SER A 32 -28.77 -21.18 14.74
N THR A 33 -28.80 -19.95 14.23
CA THR A 33 -30.03 -19.18 14.04
C THR A 33 -30.90 -19.81 12.93
N VAL A 34 -30.28 -20.19 11.81
CA VAL A 34 -30.97 -20.88 10.69
C VAL A 34 -31.55 -22.22 11.14
N LYS A 35 -30.82 -22.99 11.94
CA LYS A 35 -31.31 -24.26 12.48
C LYS A 35 -32.55 -24.07 13.35
N ILE A 36 -32.51 -23.10 14.27
CA ILE A 36 -33.64 -22.79 15.15
C ILE A 36 -34.87 -22.34 14.33
N GLU A 37 -34.70 -21.50 13.31
CA GLU A 37 -35.80 -21.10 12.43
C GLU A 37 -36.41 -22.29 11.68
N SER A 38 -35.57 -23.19 11.16
CA SER A 38 -36.04 -24.39 10.46
C SER A 38 -36.80 -25.33 11.39
N ASP A 39 -36.30 -25.54 12.61
CA ASP A 39 -36.96 -26.39 13.62
C ASP A 39 -38.31 -25.79 14.03
N LEU A 40 -38.37 -24.46 14.22
CA LEU A 40 -39.62 -23.74 14.51
C LEU A 40 -40.64 -23.87 13.37
N TRP A 41 -40.20 -23.73 12.13
CA TRP A 41 -41.07 -23.88 10.96
C TRP A 41 -41.64 -25.30 10.84
N ASN A 42 -40.79 -26.31 11.05
CA ASN A 42 -41.22 -27.71 11.02
C ASN A 42 -42.21 -28.02 12.15
N ASN A 43 -41.96 -27.56 13.37
CA ASN A 43 -42.88 -27.74 14.49
C ASN A 43 -44.22 -27.05 14.24
N LEU A 44 -44.22 -25.80 13.77
CA LEU A 44 -45.46 -25.08 13.42
C LEU A 44 -46.27 -25.87 12.39
N ARG A 45 -45.61 -26.39 11.35
CA ARG A 45 -46.27 -27.16 10.30
C ARG A 45 -46.89 -28.44 10.83
N THR A 46 -46.17 -29.19 11.67
CA THR A 46 -46.67 -30.42 12.28
C THR A 46 -47.89 -30.12 13.15
N ASN A 47 -47.80 -29.12 14.05
CA ASN A 47 -48.91 -28.75 14.93
C ASN A 47 -50.14 -28.28 14.15
N VAL A 48 -49.97 -27.41 13.15
CA VAL A 48 -51.09 -26.94 12.29
C VAL A 48 -51.73 -28.08 11.53
N TYR A 49 -50.94 -29.03 11.01
CA TYR A 49 -51.46 -30.18 10.28
C TYR A 49 -52.22 -31.14 11.20
N GLU A 50 -51.69 -31.42 12.40
CA GLU A 50 -52.35 -32.23 13.41
C GLU A 50 -53.67 -31.59 13.85
N HIS A 51 -53.66 -30.29 14.15
CA HIS A 51 -54.85 -29.54 14.54
C HIS A 51 -55.90 -29.48 13.43
N TYR A 52 -55.49 -29.24 12.19
CA TYR A 52 -56.41 -29.30 11.05
C TYR A 52 -57.07 -30.66 10.94
N PHE A 53 -56.31 -31.75 11.15
CA PHE A 53 -56.84 -33.10 11.11
C PHE A 53 -57.79 -33.36 12.28
N GLU A 54 -57.45 -32.95 13.50
CA GLU A 54 -58.30 -33.07 14.69
C GLU A 54 -59.61 -32.29 14.54
N LEU A 55 -59.57 -31.04 14.05
CA LEU A 55 -60.76 -30.24 13.75
C LEU A 55 -61.63 -30.90 12.68
N LYS A 56 -61.01 -31.39 11.61
CA LYS A 56 -61.72 -32.10 10.53
C LYS A 56 -62.38 -33.37 11.07
N GLN A 57 -61.68 -34.14 11.89
CA GLN A 57 -62.20 -35.34 12.55
C GLN A 57 -63.39 -34.99 13.45
N SER A 58 -63.25 -33.97 14.30
CA SER A 58 -64.29 -33.50 15.22
C SER A 58 -65.55 -33.03 14.49
N LEU A 59 -65.41 -32.28 13.39
CA LEU A 59 -66.54 -31.86 12.57
C LEU A 59 -67.25 -33.05 11.93
N ILE A 60 -66.51 -34.05 11.47
CA ILE A 60 -67.07 -35.27 10.89
C ILE A 60 -67.76 -36.11 11.96
N ASP A 61 -67.19 -36.24 13.15
CA ASP A 61 -67.80 -36.97 14.26
C ASP A 61 -69.12 -36.29 14.69
N ARG A 62 -69.15 -34.96 14.74
CA ARG A 62 -70.40 -34.21 14.93
C ARG A 62 -71.41 -34.46 13.81
N LEU A 63 -70.97 -34.51 12.55
CA LEU A 63 -71.83 -34.81 11.40
C LEU A 63 -72.40 -36.24 11.49
N LYS A 64 -71.58 -37.22 11.89
CA LYS A 64 -71.99 -38.62 12.10
C LYS A 64 -73.05 -38.73 13.19
N CYS A 65 -72.86 -38.03 14.32
CA CYS A 65 -73.86 -38.00 15.40
C CYS A 65 -75.22 -37.44 14.94
N ILE A 66 -75.23 -36.47 14.01
CA ILE A 66 -76.47 -35.82 13.53
C ILE A 66 -77.17 -36.63 12.44
N HIS A 67 -76.42 -37.33 11.57
CA HIS A 67 -76.98 -38.00 10.39
C HIS A 67 -76.97 -39.53 10.42
N SER A 68 -76.50 -40.17 11.50
CA SER A 68 -76.53 -41.64 11.68
C SER A 68 -76.00 -42.44 10.48
N GLN A 69 -75.00 -41.92 9.75
CA GLN A 69 -74.36 -42.60 8.63
C GLN A 69 -73.07 -43.28 9.10
N ASN A 70 -72.90 -44.55 8.71
CA ASN A 70 -71.73 -45.36 9.06
C ASN A 70 -70.47 -44.99 8.26
N GLU A 71 -69.36 -44.95 9.01
CA GLU A 71 -67.95 -45.12 8.64
C GLU A 71 -67.42 -44.42 7.37
N ILE A 72 -67.15 -43.12 7.50
CA ILE A 72 -66.08 -42.47 6.72
C ILE A 72 -64.78 -42.64 7.52
N SER A 73 -63.86 -43.49 7.04
CA SER A 73 -62.49 -43.59 7.55
C SER A 73 -61.58 -42.65 6.74
N ILE A 74 -60.95 -41.71 7.41
CA ILE A 74 -59.96 -40.81 6.80
C ILE A 74 -58.58 -41.34 7.17
N SER A 75 -57.81 -41.77 6.19
CA SER A 75 -56.38 -42.02 6.43
C SER A 75 -55.67 -40.68 6.62
N LYS A 76 -54.83 -40.60 7.66
CA LYS A 76 -53.88 -39.51 7.85
C LYS A 76 -52.84 -39.62 6.73
N ASN A 77 -53.14 -39.10 5.55
CA ASN A 77 -52.15 -39.05 4.47
C ASN A 77 -51.05 -38.08 4.89
N ASN A 78 -49.92 -38.62 5.36
CA ASN A 78 -48.76 -37.83 5.75
C ASN A 78 -48.54 -36.70 4.73
N PRO A 79 -48.43 -35.44 5.19
CA PRO A 79 -48.22 -34.32 4.28
C PRO A 79 -47.00 -34.63 3.43
N SER A 80 -47.14 -34.54 2.11
CA SER A 80 -46.08 -34.92 1.17
C SER A 80 -44.71 -34.43 1.66
N ASN A 81 -43.73 -35.32 1.67
CA ASN A 81 -42.37 -35.14 2.20
C ASN A 81 -41.55 -34.06 1.44
N LYS A 82 -42.19 -33.21 0.63
CA LYS A 82 -41.55 -32.03 0.06
C LYS A 82 -41.18 -31.10 1.22
N SER A 83 -39.89 -31.06 1.51
CA SER A 83 -39.25 -30.10 2.40
C SER A 83 -39.39 -28.70 1.81
N PHE A 84 -40.50 -28.04 2.10
CA PHE A 84 -40.60 -26.60 1.87
C PHE A 84 -39.67 -25.93 2.88
N THR A 85 -38.43 -25.69 2.45
CA THR A 85 -37.39 -25.03 3.23
C THR A 85 -37.77 -23.57 3.44
N TYR A 86 -37.69 -23.10 4.69
CA TYR A 86 -37.94 -21.72 5.06
C TYR A 86 -36.92 -20.80 4.36
N LYS A 87 -37.36 -19.96 3.40
CA LYS A 87 -36.49 -19.17 2.50
C LYS A 87 -36.07 -17.80 3.03
N ASN A 88 -35.99 -17.60 4.35
CA ASN A 88 -35.63 -16.29 4.93
C ASN A 88 -34.14 -16.12 5.25
N TYR A 89 -33.30 -17.08 4.88
CA TYR A 89 -31.84 -17.01 5.05
C TYR A 89 -31.18 -15.83 4.31
N TRP A 90 -31.81 -15.32 3.25
CA TRP A 90 -31.30 -14.22 2.43
C TRP A 90 -31.06 -12.92 3.21
N LYS A 91 -31.87 -12.62 4.23
CA LYS A 91 -31.70 -11.45 5.09
C LYS A 91 -30.36 -11.46 5.83
N TYR A 92 -29.91 -12.64 6.24
CA TYR A 92 -28.64 -12.84 6.93
C TYR A 92 -27.45 -12.82 5.96
N ILE A 93 -27.60 -13.50 4.81
CA ILE A 93 -26.59 -13.53 3.75
C ILE A 93 -26.30 -12.11 3.26
N TRP A 94 -27.33 -11.30 3.01
CA TRP A 94 -27.15 -9.93 2.53
C TRP A 94 -26.34 -9.07 3.51
N ARG A 95 -26.59 -9.20 4.82
CA ARG A 95 -25.84 -8.46 5.85
C ARG A 95 -24.38 -8.88 5.93
N ILE A 96 -24.09 -10.17 5.83
CA ILE A 96 -22.71 -10.67 5.78
C ILE A 96 -22.02 -10.19 4.48
N PHE A 97 -22.74 -10.22 3.36
CA PHE A 97 -22.25 -9.78 2.06
C PHE A 97 -21.88 -8.30 2.05
N VAL A 98 -22.68 -7.42 2.67
CA VAL A 98 -22.34 -6.00 2.83
C VAL A 98 -21.03 -5.79 3.58
N TYR A 99 -20.76 -6.58 4.62
CA TYR A 99 -19.47 -6.52 5.33
C TYR A 99 -18.31 -6.94 4.44
N PHE A 100 -18.47 -8.01 3.66
CA PHE A 100 -17.47 -8.44 2.68
C PHE A 100 -17.19 -7.36 1.63
N ILE A 101 -18.21 -6.63 1.16
CA ILE A 101 -18.02 -5.51 0.22
C ILE A 101 -17.15 -4.42 0.87
N VAL A 102 -17.41 -4.04 2.12
CA VAL A 102 -16.63 -3.02 2.82
C VAL A 102 -15.17 -3.44 2.97
N VAL A 103 -14.92 -4.71 3.34
CA VAL A 103 -13.58 -5.27 3.43
C VAL A 103 -12.88 -5.30 2.07
N ALA A 104 -13.58 -5.70 1.01
CA ALA A 104 -13.05 -5.73 -0.35
C ALA A 104 -12.66 -4.32 -0.82
N LEU A 105 -13.53 -3.33 -0.61
CA LEU A 105 -13.24 -1.92 -0.95
C LEU A 105 -12.02 -1.39 -0.20
N PHE A 106 -11.94 -1.63 1.11
CA PHE A 106 -10.76 -1.25 1.89
C PHE A 106 -9.49 -1.91 1.36
N SER A 107 -9.56 -3.19 1.00
CA SER A 107 -8.41 -3.94 0.48
C SER A 107 -7.95 -3.40 -0.87
N ILE A 108 -8.89 -3.07 -1.77
CA ILE A 108 -8.61 -2.44 -3.06
C ILE A 108 -7.93 -1.08 -2.86
N ILE A 109 -8.44 -0.23 -1.97
CA ILE A 109 -7.85 1.10 -1.70
C ILE A 109 -6.42 0.96 -1.16
N ASN A 110 -6.19 0.04 -0.21
CA ASN A 110 -4.85 -0.18 0.33
C ASN A 110 -3.87 -0.66 -0.73
N ILE A 111 -4.26 -1.61 -1.58
CA ILE A 111 -3.39 -2.14 -2.62
C ILE A 111 -3.14 -1.10 -3.71
N ALA A 112 -4.19 -0.47 -4.22
CA ALA A 112 -4.11 0.42 -5.38
C ALA A 112 -3.38 1.73 -5.07
N TYR A 113 -3.56 2.27 -3.86
CA TYR A 113 -3.01 3.58 -3.48
C TYR A 113 -1.80 3.45 -2.55
N LEU A 114 -2.00 2.89 -1.35
CA LEU A 114 -0.98 2.94 -0.30
C LEU A 114 0.20 2.00 -0.56
N TYR A 115 -0.09 0.74 -0.91
CA TYR A 115 0.95 -0.24 -1.22
C TYR A 115 1.74 0.19 -2.45
N LYS A 116 1.05 0.58 -3.53
CA LYS A 116 1.68 1.07 -4.76
C LYS A 116 2.64 2.23 -4.50
N LYS A 117 2.17 3.26 -3.77
CA LYS A 117 2.98 4.43 -3.42
C LYS A 117 4.21 4.07 -2.60
N CYS A 118 4.07 3.15 -1.65
CA CYS A 118 5.21 2.66 -0.85
C CYS A 118 6.21 1.89 -1.72
N THR A 119 5.75 1.00 -2.61
CA THR A 119 6.62 0.29 -3.55
C THR A 119 7.32 1.21 -4.53
N ASP A 120 6.64 2.26 -5.01
CA ASP A 120 7.21 3.27 -5.89
C ASP A 120 8.33 4.03 -5.15
N TYR A 121 8.12 4.48 -3.90
CA TYR A 121 9.17 5.15 -3.13
C TYR A 121 10.37 4.24 -2.81
N LEU A 122 10.12 2.95 -2.55
CA LEU A 122 11.15 1.93 -2.36
C LEU A 122 11.97 1.67 -3.63
N SER A 123 11.40 1.81 -4.82
CA SER A 123 12.13 1.68 -6.08
C SER A 123 12.86 2.96 -6.48
N TYR A 124 12.28 4.13 -6.16
CA TYR A 124 12.86 5.43 -6.47
C TYR A 124 14.11 5.75 -5.64
N ARG A 125 14.15 5.39 -4.34
CA ARG A 125 15.32 5.64 -3.48
C ARG A 125 16.65 5.15 -4.07
N PRO A 126 16.81 3.86 -4.46
CA PRO A 126 18.07 3.40 -5.04
C PRO A 126 18.36 4.01 -6.40
N GLU A 127 17.34 4.40 -7.18
CA GLU A 127 17.55 5.09 -8.46
C GLU A 127 18.15 6.49 -8.25
N ILE A 128 17.62 7.28 -7.31
CA ILE A 128 18.14 8.62 -7.00
C ILE A 128 19.59 8.54 -6.50
N ILE A 129 19.86 7.66 -5.54
CA ILE A 129 21.20 7.49 -4.98
C ILE A 129 22.19 7.08 -6.08
N LYS A 130 21.77 6.16 -6.96
CA LYS A 130 22.59 5.74 -8.10
C LYS A 130 22.89 6.90 -9.04
N GLU A 131 21.91 7.74 -9.37
CA GLU A 131 22.13 8.87 -10.28
C GLU A 131 22.98 9.98 -9.66
N LEU A 132 22.91 10.20 -8.35
CA LEU A 132 23.83 11.11 -7.65
C LEU A 132 25.28 10.60 -7.67
N ILE A 133 25.48 9.32 -7.34
CA ILE A 133 26.81 8.69 -7.40
C ILE A 133 27.34 8.73 -8.84
N ARG A 134 26.47 8.50 -9.83
CA ARG A 134 26.82 8.55 -11.23
C ARG A 134 27.23 9.95 -11.66
N GLY A 135 26.46 10.99 -11.29
CA GLY A 135 26.81 12.39 -11.55
C GLY A 135 28.18 12.75 -10.96
N GLN A 136 28.39 12.43 -9.69
CA GLN A 136 29.66 12.64 -9.00
C GLN A 136 30.82 11.90 -9.69
N PHE A 137 30.61 10.66 -10.11
CA PHE A 137 31.62 9.87 -10.80
C PHE A 137 32.03 10.50 -12.14
N PHE A 138 31.07 10.98 -12.94
CA PHE A 138 31.40 11.63 -14.21
C PHE A 138 32.03 13.02 -14.02
N LEU A 139 31.63 13.79 -13.00
CA LEU A 139 32.32 15.02 -12.62
C LEU A 139 33.79 14.75 -12.24
N ASN A 140 34.06 13.69 -11.48
CA ASN A 140 35.42 13.29 -11.15
C ASN A 140 36.22 12.87 -12.39
N LEU A 141 35.61 12.18 -13.35
CA LEU A 141 36.28 11.85 -14.62
C LEU A 141 36.63 13.10 -15.44
N ILE A 142 35.73 14.09 -15.46
CA ILE A 142 35.98 15.40 -16.09
C ILE A 142 37.13 16.13 -15.36
N ALA A 143 37.17 16.07 -14.03
CA ALA A 143 38.24 16.62 -13.21
C ALA A 143 39.61 16.00 -13.53
N ILE A 144 39.65 14.66 -13.57
CA ILE A 144 40.86 13.89 -13.86
C ILE A 144 41.36 14.21 -15.28
N ALA A 145 40.46 14.22 -16.26
CA ALA A 145 40.78 14.55 -17.64
C ALA A 145 41.39 15.96 -17.76
N SER A 146 40.73 16.94 -17.15
CA SER A 146 41.17 18.35 -17.18
C SER A 146 42.52 18.55 -16.49
N THR A 147 42.70 17.90 -15.33
CA THR A 147 43.97 17.94 -14.58
C THR A 147 45.10 17.30 -15.38
N ASN A 148 44.85 16.16 -16.03
CA ASN A 148 45.86 15.51 -16.86
C ASN A 148 46.29 16.39 -18.04
N SER A 149 45.34 17.05 -18.71
CA SER A 149 45.68 17.98 -19.80
C SER A 149 46.54 19.16 -19.33
N GLN A 150 46.24 19.72 -18.16
CA GLN A 150 47.05 20.81 -17.61
C GLN A 150 48.46 20.34 -17.20
N LEU A 151 48.56 19.16 -16.58
CA LEU A 151 49.84 18.58 -16.18
C LEU A 151 50.72 18.20 -17.39
N GLU A 152 50.12 17.70 -18.47
CA GLU A 152 50.80 17.49 -19.76
C GLU A 152 51.44 18.79 -20.28
N ARG A 153 50.73 19.92 -20.20
CA ARG A 153 51.27 21.24 -20.60
C ARG A 153 52.40 21.72 -19.70
N TRP A 154 52.40 21.33 -18.43
CA TRP A 154 53.50 21.59 -17.50
C TRP A 154 54.67 20.58 -17.62
N GLY A 155 54.58 19.62 -18.56
CA GLY A 155 55.62 18.61 -18.77
C GLY A 155 55.63 17.49 -17.73
N LEU A 156 54.53 17.32 -16.98
CA LEU A 156 54.38 16.32 -15.91
C LEU A 156 53.19 15.37 -16.20
N PRO A 157 53.14 14.67 -17.35
CA PRO A 157 51.99 13.85 -17.70
C PRO A 157 51.76 12.74 -16.65
N LEU A 158 50.51 12.57 -16.19
CA LEU A 158 50.16 11.54 -15.19
C LEU A 158 50.48 10.12 -15.68
N ALA A 159 50.43 9.92 -16.99
CA ALA A 159 50.85 8.70 -17.68
C ALA A 159 52.21 8.17 -17.20
N ASN A 160 53.18 9.06 -16.97
CA ASN A 160 54.51 8.68 -16.52
C ASN A 160 54.56 8.14 -15.08
N TYR A 161 53.51 8.38 -14.29
CA TYR A 161 53.46 8.06 -12.86
C TYR A 161 52.45 6.97 -12.50
N ILE A 162 51.54 6.62 -13.42
CA ILE A 162 50.47 5.65 -13.18
C ILE A 162 50.56 4.50 -14.19
N PRO A 163 50.90 3.28 -13.76
CA PRO A 163 50.86 2.13 -14.67
C PRO A 163 49.41 1.84 -15.08
N ASN A 164 49.20 1.52 -16.37
CA ASN A 164 47.92 1.22 -17.02
C ASN A 164 46.99 2.44 -17.28
N GLU A 165 47.30 3.19 -18.34
CA GLU A 165 46.77 4.53 -18.69
C GLU A 165 45.38 4.58 -19.35
N TYR A 166 44.60 3.50 -19.34
CA TYR A 166 43.34 3.45 -20.12
C TYR A 166 42.28 4.49 -19.70
N PHE A 167 42.43 5.11 -18.53
CA PHE A 167 41.55 6.18 -18.05
C PHE A 167 42.02 7.60 -18.39
N LEU A 168 43.23 7.78 -18.95
CA LEU A 168 43.85 9.10 -19.17
C LEU A 168 43.77 9.58 -20.63
N VAL A 169 43.16 8.79 -21.53
CA VAL A 169 43.02 9.16 -22.95
C VAL A 169 42.01 10.30 -23.10
N ASN A 170 42.52 11.52 -23.05
CA ASN A 170 41.78 12.76 -23.19
C ASN A 170 41.41 13.04 -24.65
N SER A 171 40.42 12.31 -25.17
CA SER A 171 39.80 12.68 -26.45
C SER A 171 38.61 13.61 -26.23
N LEU A 172 38.45 14.63 -27.09
CA LEU A 172 37.28 15.53 -27.08
C LEU A 172 35.95 14.76 -27.12
N PRO A 173 35.79 13.68 -27.92
CA PRO A 173 34.60 12.83 -27.86
C PRO A 173 34.35 12.19 -26.49
N THR A 174 35.40 11.70 -25.82
CA THR A 174 35.30 11.10 -24.48
C THR A 174 34.88 12.13 -23.45
N PHE A 175 35.47 13.34 -23.50
CA PHE A 175 35.14 14.45 -22.61
C PHE A 175 33.68 14.92 -22.77
N GLN A 176 33.23 15.11 -24.02
CA GLN A 176 31.83 15.44 -24.31
C GLN A 176 30.85 14.35 -23.86
N ASN A 177 31.25 13.08 -23.92
CA ASN A 177 30.44 11.98 -23.42
C ASN A 177 30.29 12.03 -21.90
N TYR A 178 31.34 12.42 -21.15
CA TYR A 178 31.23 12.60 -19.70
C TYR A 178 30.26 13.72 -19.33
N ILE A 179 30.36 14.88 -19.99
CA ILE A 179 29.41 16.00 -19.78
C ILE A 179 27.96 15.57 -20.03
N LYS A 180 27.69 14.89 -21.16
CA LYS A 180 26.34 14.37 -21.46
C LYS A 180 25.82 13.39 -20.41
N ASN A 181 26.70 12.61 -19.76
CA ASN A 181 26.29 11.71 -18.70
C ASN A 181 25.96 12.46 -17.40
N VAL A 182 26.68 13.54 -17.07
CA VAL A 182 26.31 14.45 -15.98
C VAL A 182 24.92 15.04 -16.26
N GLU A 183 24.71 15.63 -17.44
CA GLU A 183 23.41 16.18 -17.87
C GLU A 183 22.27 15.17 -17.77
N ARG A 184 22.51 13.92 -18.18
CA ARG A 184 21.51 12.85 -18.09
C ARG A 184 21.12 12.55 -16.65
N SER A 185 22.08 12.45 -15.74
CA SER A 185 21.79 12.23 -14.31
C SER A 185 20.97 13.39 -13.72
N ARG A 186 21.26 14.63 -14.13
CA ARG A 186 20.45 15.82 -13.74
C ARG A 186 19.00 15.72 -14.20
N LEU A 187 18.77 15.35 -15.47
CA LEU A 187 17.42 15.21 -16.03
C LEU A 187 16.60 14.16 -15.29
N ILE A 188 17.24 13.07 -14.87
CA ILE A 188 16.57 12.03 -14.08
C ILE A 188 16.19 12.57 -12.71
N LEU A 189 17.08 13.30 -12.02
CA LEU A 189 16.78 13.92 -10.71
C LEU A 189 15.66 14.98 -10.77
N ARG A 190 15.42 15.58 -11.95
CA ARG A 190 14.32 16.53 -12.20
C ARG A 190 12.95 15.88 -12.44
N ASP A 191 12.89 14.57 -12.65
CA ASP A 191 11.65 13.91 -12.97
C ASP A 191 10.66 13.99 -11.80
N HIS A 192 9.41 14.37 -12.10
CA HIS A 192 8.34 14.56 -11.13
C HIS A 192 8.10 13.34 -10.24
N LYS A 193 8.43 12.13 -10.70
CA LYS A 193 8.31 10.91 -9.89
C LYS A 193 9.22 10.90 -8.66
N TYR A 194 10.36 11.59 -8.70
CA TYR A 194 11.36 11.59 -7.62
C TYR A 194 11.16 12.72 -6.61
N LEU A 195 10.55 13.83 -7.02
CA LEU A 195 10.28 14.99 -6.15
C LEU A 195 9.64 14.67 -4.78
N PRO A 196 8.73 13.68 -4.65
CA PRO A 196 8.11 13.37 -3.35
C PRO A 196 9.08 12.76 -2.32
N ILE A 197 10.20 12.17 -2.75
CA ILE A 197 11.18 11.55 -1.85
C ILE A 197 12.44 12.40 -1.66
N LEU A 198 12.47 13.58 -2.27
CA LEU A 198 13.50 14.59 -2.07
C LEU A 198 13.07 15.56 -0.97
N SER A 199 13.98 15.90 -0.06
CA SER A 199 13.74 16.90 0.98
C SER A 199 13.55 18.28 0.37
N GLU A 200 12.81 19.15 1.07
CA GLU A 200 12.72 20.55 0.63
C GLU A 200 14.09 21.26 0.68
N LYS A 201 14.96 20.87 1.61
CA LYS A 201 16.33 21.38 1.66
C LYS A 201 17.13 20.90 0.44
N PHE A 202 17.02 19.64 0.02
CA PHE A 202 17.62 19.17 -1.22
C PHE A 202 17.06 19.93 -2.42
N LYS A 203 15.73 20.12 -2.50
CA LYS A 203 15.12 20.84 -3.62
C LYS A 203 15.62 22.28 -3.69
N ARG A 204 15.73 22.96 -2.57
CA ARG A 204 16.30 24.32 -2.51
C ARG A 204 17.73 24.34 -3.01
N LEU A 205 18.59 23.49 -2.45
CA LEU A 205 20.01 23.45 -2.78
C LEU A 205 20.29 23.02 -4.25
N PHE A 206 19.43 22.19 -4.84
CA PHE A 206 19.60 21.72 -6.22
C PHE A 206 18.86 22.55 -7.28
N PHE A 207 17.72 23.17 -6.95
CA PHE A 207 16.85 23.81 -7.93
C PHE A 207 16.64 25.32 -7.69
N GLU A 208 16.89 25.83 -6.49
CA GLU A 208 16.61 27.23 -6.13
C GLU A 208 17.89 28.00 -5.78
N GLN A 209 17.79 29.33 -5.85
CA GLN A 209 18.90 30.22 -5.56
C GLN A 209 19.07 30.33 -4.03
N GLU A 210 20.24 30.01 -3.48
CA GLU A 210 20.51 30.17 -2.05
C GLU A 210 21.56 31.27 -1.83
N ASN A 211 21.14 32.39 -1.24
CA ASN A 211 22.02 33.53 -0.95
C ASN A 211 22.83 33.28 0.34
N ASP A 212 23.68 32.25 0.35
CA ASP A 212 24.67 32.05 1.41
C ASP A 212 26.01 32.66 0.95
N PRO A 213 26.55 33.68 1.66
CA PRO A 213 27.80 34.33 1.29
C PRO A 213 29.03 33.39 1.27
N ASN A 214 28.93 32.18 1.82
CA ASN A 214 29.98 31.18 1.74
C ASN A 214 29.90 30.28 0.49
N TRP A 215 28.83 30.37 -0.32
CA TRP A 215 28.45 29.41 -1.35
C TRP A 215 28.27 30.05 -2.75
N TYR A 216 29.10 31.03 -3.11
CA TYR A 216 28.97 31.83 -4.34
C TYR A 216 28.82 31.02 -5.65
N TYR A 217 29.36 29.80 -5.72
CA TYR A 217 29.18 28.91 -6.90
C TYR A 217 27.82 28.22 -6.97
N PHE A 218 27.23 27.98 -5.81
CA PHE A 218 25.90 27.39 -5.64
C PHE A 218 24.81 28.45 -5.52
N ASP A 219 25.15 29.74 -5.68
CA ASP A 219 24.17 30.82 -5.64
C ASP A 219 22.99 30.47 -6.53
N TYR A 220 23.20 29.95 -7.75
CA TYR A 220 22.13 29.54 -8.69
C TYR A 220 21.73 28.05 -8.61
N GLY A 221 22.06 27.37 -7.51
CA GLY A 221 21.82 25.95 -7.25
C GLY A 221 22.92 25.02 -7.78
N ALA A 222 22.96 23.79 -7.26
CA ALA A 222 23.99 22.80 -7.60
C ALA A 222 24.11 22.48 -9.09
N PHE A 223 23.01 22.56 -9.83
CA PHE A 223 23.01 22.37 -11.28
C PHE A 223 23.72 23.48 -12.05
N ALA A 224 23.62 24.72 -11.59
CA ALA A 224 24.37 25.82 -12.19
C ALA A 224 25.85 25.68 -11.84
N ALA A 225 26.17 25.31 -10.60
CA ALA A 225 27.55 25.03 -10.18
C ALA A 225 28.20 23.94 -11.04
N GLU A 226 27.47 22.87 -11.36
CA GLU A 226 27.95 21.81 -12.27
C GLU A 226 28.18 22.31 -13.70
N ASP A 227 27.29 23.16 -14.23
CA ASP A 227 27.46 23.73 -15.57
C ASP A 227 28.71 24.61 -15.64
N ILE A 228 28.97 25.38 -14.57
CA ILE A 228 30.18 26.19 -14.46
C ILE A 228 31.42 25.28 -14.34
N ILE A 229 31.39 24.24 -13.51
CA ILE A 229 32.51 23.28 -13.39
C ILE A 229 32.79 22.59 -14.73
N ASN A 230 31.76 22.21 -15.48
CA ASN A 230 31.92 21.62 -16.82
C ASN A 230 32.55 22.61 -17.79
N PHE A 231 32.11 23.87 -17.77
CA PHE A 231 32.66 24.93 -18.60
C PHE A 231 34.12 25.25 -18.25
N ASP A 232 34.44 25.35 -16.96
CA ASP A 232 35.80 25.59 -16.49
C ASP A 232 36.71 24.41 -16.82
N SER A 233 36.22 23.19 -16.66
CA SER A 233 36.94 21.96 -17.00
C SER A 233 37.27 21.91 -18.51
N TYR A 234 36.32 22.31 -19.36
CA TYR A 234 36.55 22.45 -20.80
C TYR A 234 37.64 23.50 -21.06
N SER A 235 37.54 24.64 -20.38
CA SER A 235 38.48 25.75 -20.50
C SER A 235 39.90 25.33 -20.06
N VAL A 236 40.05 24.62 -18.94
CA VAL A 236 41.34 24.05 -18.49
C VAL A 236 41.90 23.06 -19.53
N THR A 237 41.05 22.17 -20.05
CA THR A 237 41.47 21.11 -20.99
C THR A 237 41.90 21.67 -22.35
N TYR A 238 41.24 22.71 -22.87
CA TYR A 238 41.44 23.16 -24.26
C TYR A 238 41.97 24.60 -24.40
N SER A 239 41.90 25.42 -23.36
CA SER A 239 42.43 26.79 -23.35
C SER A 239 43.67 26.88 -22.46
N ASN A 240 44.69 27.62 -22.89
CA ASN A 240 45.91 27.81 -22.13
C ASN A 240 45.68 28.89 -21.06
N LEU A 241 45.29 28.47 -19.85
CA LEU A 241 44.87 29.36 -18.77
C LEU A 241 45.97 29.54 -17.71
N ASP A 242 45.93 30.69 -17.03
CA ASP A 242 46.83 31.03 -15.93
C ASP A 242 46.68 30.06 -14.73
N THR A 243 47.76 29.88 -13.97
CA THR A 243 47.82 29.05 -12.76
C THR A 243 46.79 29.47 -11.71
N ASN A 244 46.49 30.77 -11.62
CA ASN A 244 45.46 31.28 -10.70
C ASN A 244 44.06 30.75 -11.04
N PHE A 245 43.73 30.64 -12.33
CA PHE A 245 42.45 30.09 -12.78
C PHE A 245 42.35 28.60 -12.43
N TRP A 246 43.44 27.84 -12.65
CA TRP A 246 43.49 26.43 -12.31
C TRP A 246 43.34 26.17 -10.80
N LEU A 247 43.99 26.98 -9.96
CA LEU A 247 43.82 26.90 -8.50
C LEU A 247 42.39 27.21 -8.07
N PHE A 248 41.76 28.24 -8.65
CA PHE A 248 40.37 28.57 -8.39
C PHE A 248 39.43 27.42 -8.77
N TRP A 249 39.63 26.83 -9.94
CA TRP A 249 38.85 25.67 -10.41
C TRP A 249 38.98 24.45 -9.47
N ILE A 250 40.16 24.15 -8.94
CA ILE A 250 40.36 23.05 -7.98
C ILE A 250 39.55 23.27 -6.70
N VAL A 251 39.55 24.49 -6.16
CA VAL A 251 38.80 24.82 -4.94
C VAL A 251 37.30 24.58 -5.17
N ASN A 252 36.76 25.03 -6.30
CA ASN A 252 35.35 24.83 -6.64
C ASN A 252 35.01 23.35 -6.84
N LEU A 253 35.95 22.57 -7.37
CA LEU A 253 35.77 21.13 -7.55
C LEU A 253 35.74 20.38 -6.22
N GLU A 254 36.60 20.76 -5.28
CA GLU A 254 36.59 20.22 -3.92
C GLU A 254 35.28 20.57 -3.20
N GLU A 255 34.83 21.81 -3.32
CA GLU A 255 33.56 22.26 -2.75
C GLU A 255 32.39 21.45 -3.32
N SER A 256 32.33 21.29 -4.65
CA SER A 256 31.31 20.46 -5.30
C SER A 256 31.29 19.02 -4.81
N ALA A 257 32.47 18.41 -4.64
CA ALA A 257 32.58 17.05 -4.11
C ALA A 257 32.07 16.94 -2.67
N ARG A 258 32.27 17.96 -1.83
CA ARG A 258 31.71 18.02 -0.47
C ARG A 258 30.19 18.16 -0.50
N THR A 259 29.67 19.05 -1.34
CA THR A 259 28.22 19.25 -1.50
C THR A 259 27.51 17.97 -1.94
N TYR A 260 28.08 17.25 -2.92
CA TYR A 260 27.58 15.94 -3.36
C TYR A 260 27.52 14.88 -2.25
N ARG A 261 28.50 14.89 -1.34
CA ARG A 261 28.51 14.00 -0.18
C ARG A 261 27.39 14.35 0.79
N ASP A 262 27.23 15.63 1.11
CA ASP A 262 26.19 16.10 2.03
C ASP A 262 24.80 15.80 1.49
N PHE A 263 24.61 15.95 0.17
CA PHE A 263 23.38 15.58 -0.52
C PHE A 263 23.05 14.09 -0.46
N SER A 264 24.06 13.23 -0.65
CA SER A 264 23.89 11.79 -0.55
C SER A 264 23.41 11.38 0.84
N ILE A 265 24.00 11.97 1.89
CA ILE A 265 23.60 11.75 3.28
C ILE A 265 22.17 12.25 3.53
N GLU A 266 21.85 13.45 3.05
CA GLU A 266 20.53 14.06 3.24
C GLU A 266 19.42 13.26 2.56
N ILE A 267 19.62 12.86 1.30
CA ILE A 267 18.65 12.05 0.56
C ILE A 267 18.47 10.69 1.22
N ASP A 268 19.56 10.05 1.65
CA ASP A 268 19.46 8.75 2.27
C ASP A 268 18.62 8.82 3.56
N GLY A 269 18.86 9.83 4.39
CA GLY A 269 18.09 10.09 5.61
C GLY A 269 16.63 10.46 5.35
N TYR A 270 16.38 11.44 4.48
CA TYR A 270 15.02 11.94 4.22
C TYR A 270 14.16 10.93 3.47
N SER A 271 14.70 10.28 2.44
CA SER A 271 13.97 9.24 1.71
C SER A 271 13.60 8.08 2.62
N GLN A 272 14.47 7.73 3.57
CA GLN A 272 14.15 6.74 4.60
C GLN A 272 12.99 7.21 5.49
N SER A 273 13.03 8.45 6.00
CA SER A 273 11.94 8.96 6.85
C SER A 273 10.60 9.01 6.11
N VAL A 274 10.60 9.40 4.83
CA VAL A 274 9.38 9.43 4.01
C VAL A 274 8.79 8.03 3.83
N ILE A 275 9.64 7.02 3.58
CA ILE A 275 9.20 5.62 3.46
C ILE A 275 8.65 5.13 4.79
N GLU A 276 9.34 5.40 5.90
CA GLU A 276 8.89 5.04 7.25
C GLU A 276 7.53 5.64 7.58
N ASP A 277 7.30 6.90 7.21
CA ASP A 277 6.01 7.56 7.43
C ASP A 277 4.89 6.98 6.56
N GLN A 278 5.17 6.60 5.31
CA GLN A 278 4.18 5.85 4.52
C GLN A 278 3.83 4.50 5.15
N VAL A 279 4.82 3.80 5.71
CA VAL A 279 4.57 2.54 6.42
C VAL A 279 3.73 2.78 7.67
N LYS A 280 4.02 3.82 8.46
CA LYS A 280 3.18 4.19 9.62
C LYS A 280 1.75 4.52 9.20
N ILE A 281 1.54 5.23 8.10
CA ILE A 281 0.21 5.54 7.56
C ILE A 281 -0.54 4.25 7.20
N ILE A 282 0.11 3.31 6.52
CA ILE A 282 -0.47 2.00 6.20
C ILE A 282 -0.88 1.27 7.49
N THR A 283 0.03 1.20 8.47
CA THR A 283 -0.25 0.54 9.74
C THR A 283 -1.41 1.19 10.48
N MET A 284 -1.45 2.52 10.54
CA MET A 284 -2.54 3.26 11.18
C MET A 284 -3.89 3.01 10.47
N ALA A 285 -3.90 2.98 9.14
CA ALA A 285 -5.11 2.67 8.37
C ALA A 285 -5.64 1.26 8.70
N PHE A 286 -4.76 0.27 8.82
CA PHE A 286 -5.13 -1.09 9.24
C PHE A 286 -5.69 -1.13 10.67
N VAL A 287 -5.04 -0.45 11.62
CA VAL A 287 -5.51 -0.41 13.01
C VAL A 287 -6.89 0.24 13.12
N VAL A 288 -7.09 1.38 12.47
CA VAL A 288 -8.39 2.08 12.44
C VAL A 288 -9.45 1.20 11.78
N PHE A 289 -9.13 0.51 10.69
CA PHE A 289 -10.05 -0.40 10.04
C PHE A 289 -10.43 -1.60 10.93
N ALA A 290 -9.46 -2.20 11.62
CA ALA A 290 -9.71 -3.30 12.56
C ALA A 290 -10.58 -2.85 13.76
N MET A 291 -10.31 -1.67 14.33
CA MET A 291 -11.12 -1.13 15.42
C MET A 291 -12.55 -0.81 14.96
N SER A 292 -12.70 -0.19 13.79
CA SER A 292 -14.02 0.12 13.23
C SER A 292 -14.81 -1.13 12.87
N SER A 293 -14.16 -2.19 12.36
CA SER A 293 -14.81 -3.47 12.07
C SER A 293 -15.31 -4.15 13.34
N GLY A 294 -14.51 -4.13 14.42
CA GLY A 294 -14.92 -4.59 15.74
C GLY A 294 -16.11 -3.79 16.29
N PHE A 295 -16.11 -2.47 16.13
CA PHE A 295 -17.21 -1.61 16.56
C PHE A 295 -18.50 -1.89 15.78
N ILE A 296 -18.41 -2.04 14.45
CA ILE A 296 -19.51 -2.45 13.58
C ILE A 296 -20.07 -3.82 14.02
N TYR A 297 -19.20 -4.77 14.35
CA TYR A 297 -19.59 -6.07 14.86
C TYR A 297 -20.42 -5.96 16.15
N PHE A 298 -19.93 -5.25 17.16
CA PHE A 298 -20.60 -5.12 18.46
C PHE A 298 -21.91 -4.32 18.39
N LEU A 299 -21.96 -3.24 17.60
CA LEU A 299 -23.15 -2.40 17.53
C LEU A 299 -24.23 -2.95 16.61
N LEU A 300 -23.86 -3.45 15.42
CA LEU A 300 -24.84 -3.85 14.42
C LEU A 300 -25.11 -5.34 14.48
N TYR A 301 -24.08 -6.17 14.34
CA TYR A 301 -24.25 -7.62 14.20
C TYR A 301 -24.65 -8.28 15.52
N PHE A 302 -23.94 -7.99 16.61
CA PHE A 302 -24.23 -8.59 17.91
C PHE A 302 -25.63 -8.21 18.41
N GLN A 303 -26.01 -6.93 18.31
CA GLN A 303 -27.35 -6.47 18.70
C GLN A 303 -28.44 -7.12 17.85
N PHE A 304 -28.21 -7.25 16.54
CA PHE A 304 -29.12 -7.92 15.62
C PHE A 304 -29.32 -9.39 16.01
N PHE A 305 -28.24 -10.15 16.16
CA PHE A 305 -28.30 -11.56 16.58
C PHE A 305 -28.99 -11.74 17.93
N ARG A 306 -28.75 -10.83 18.90
CA ARG A 306 -29.42 -10.87 20.20
C ARG A 306 -30.93 -10.65 20.09
N LYS A 307 -31.37 -9.66 19.29
CA LYS A 307 -32.79 -9.39 19.04
C LYS A 307 -33.47 -10.57 18.36
N GLU A 308 -32.81 -11.17 17.37
CA GLU A 308 -33.36 -12.30 16.61
C GLU A 308 -33.47 -13.57 17.46
N LYS A 309 -32.44 -13.86 18.27
CA LYS A 309 -32.49 -14.96 19.24
C LYS A 309 -33.63 -14.78 20.26
N HIS A 310 -33.89 -13.55 20.72
CA HIS A 310 -35.00 -13.26 21.62
C HIS A 310 -36.36 -13.42 20.94
N TYR A 311 -36.49 -12.93 19.70
CA TYR A 311 -37.69 -13.08 18.90
C TYR A 311 -38.04 -14.55 18.62
N LEU A 312 -37.05 -15.36 18.24
CA LEU A 312 -37.21 -16.79 18.01
C LEU A 312 -37.62 -17.53 19.30
N ARG A 313 -37.06 -17.15 20.46
CA ARG A 313 -37.49 -17.69 21.76
C ARG A 313 -38.96 -17.35 22.07
N LYS A 314 -39.39 -16.12 21.79
CA LYS A 314 -40.80 -15.71 21.98
C LYS A 314 -41.74 -16.50 21.07
N ILE A 315 -41.40 -16.64 19.78
CA ILE A 315 -42.16 -17.47 18.85
C ILE A 315 -42.25 -18.90 19.37
N ASN A 316 -41.13 -19.49 19.81
CA ASN A 316 -41.11 -20.83 20.37
C ASN A 316 -42.02 -20.95 21.60
N SER A 317 -42.01 -19.97 22.51
CA SER A 317 -42.89 -19.98 23.67
C SER A 317 -44.37 -19.87 23.28
N ILE A 318 -44.71 -19.05 22.28
CA ILE A 318 -46.09 -18.92 21.79
C ILE A 318 -46.54 -20.23 21.12
N MET A 319 -45.68 -20.85 20.32
CA MET A 319 -45.95 -22.13 19.68
C MET A 319 -46.20 -23.27 20.67
N LYS A 320 -45.61 -23.21 21.87
CA LYS A 320 -45.89 -24.19 22.94
C LYS A 320 -47.24 -23.96 23.63
N ILE A 321 -47.82 -22.77 23.49
CA ILE A 321 -49.08 -22.38 24.16
C ILE A 321 -50.27 -22.58 23.21
N ILE A 322 -50.07 -22.36 21.92
CA ILE A 322 -51.06 -22.72 20.90
C ILE A 322 -51.10 -24.25 20.90
N PRO A 323 -52.23 -24.87 21.32
CA PRO A 323 -52.36 -26.32 21.40
C PRO A 323 -51.99 -26.99 20.09
#